data_AF-A0A4Y1YNK8-F1
#
_entry.id   AF-A0A4Y1YNK8-F1
#
_cell.length_a   1.000
_cell.length_b   1.000
_cell.length_c   1.000
_cell.angle_alpha   90.00
_cell.angle_beta   90.00
_cell.angle_gamma   90.00
#
_symmetry.space_group_name_H-M   'P 1'
#
loop_
_entity.id
_entity.type
_entity.pdbx_description
1 polymer ?
#
loop_
_entity_poly.entity_id
_entity_poly.type
_entity_poly.pdbx_seq_one_letter_code
_entity_poly.pdbx_strand_id
1 'polypeptide(L)'
;MELRNYIETAERKAGKQIELARILDVSAAHIRMAKTGKRGLPDAVCIVIANYIGINPLHVIAASNLVTEKDEKRIEIYKSCFNSKDAKEGQDGFILC
;
A
#
# COMPACT_ATOMS: atom_id res chain seq x y z
N MET A 1 -4.63 -7.34 -7.45
CA MET A 1 -4.58 -5.87 -7.35
C MET A 1 -3.11 -5.46 -7.39
N GLU A 2 -2.74 -4.51 -8.23
CA GLU A 2 -1.33 -4.08 -8.38
C GLU A 2 -0.98 -2.98 -7.37
N LEU A 3 0.27 -2.96 -6.88
CA LEU A 3 0.79 -1.90 -6.00
C LEU A 3 0.53 -0.51 -6.58
N ARG A 4 0.69 -0.37 -7.89
CA ARG A 4 0.43 0.85 -8.64
C ARG A 4 -0.97 1.41 -8.40
N ASN A 5 -1.99 0.56 -8.31
CA ASN A 5 -3.38 1.01 -8.13
C ASN A 5 -3.60 1.61 -6.74
N TYR A 6 -2.95 1.07 -5.70
CA TYR A 6 -3.00 1.65 -4.35
C TYR A 6 -2.31 3.01 -4.31
N ILE A 7 -1.13 3.11 -4.94
CA ILE A 7 -0.41 4.39 -5.02
C ILE A 7 -1.24 5.42 -5.79
N GLU A 8 -1.80 5.09 -6.95
CA GLU A 8 -2.62 6.02 -7.74
C GLU A 8 -3.90 6.44 -6.99
N THR A 9 -4.48 5.54 -6.20
CA THR A 9 -5.64 5.86 -5.34
C THR A 9 -5.24 6.84 -4.24
N ALA A 10 -4.10 6.62 -3.58
CA ALA A 10 -3.57 7.52 -2.58
C ALA A 10 -3.17 8.88 -3.20
N GLU A 11 -2.57 8.89 -4.39
CA GLU A 11 -2.22 10.12 -5.11
C GLU A 11 -3.48 10.94 -5.46
N ARG A 12 -4.55 10.29 -5.93
CA ARG A 12 -5.83 10.97 -6.20
C ARG A 12 -6.42 11.59 -4.94
N LYS A 13 -6.38 10.88 -3.80
CA LYS A 13 -6.86 11.40 -2.51
C LYS A 13 -5.99 12.56 -2.00
N ALA A 14 -4.68 12.52 -2.22
CA ALA A 14 -3.75 13.59 -1.86
C ALA A 14 -3.79 14.80 -2.82
N GLY A 15 -4.40 14.65 -3.99
CA GLY A 15 -4.53 15.69 -5.02
C GLY A 15 -3.27 15.89 -5.88
N LYS A 16 -2.07 15.75 -5.31
CA LYS A 16 -0.79 15.78 -6.05
C LYS A 16 0.19 14.75 -5.51
N GLN A 17 1.02 14.21 -6.39
CA GLN A 17 2.08 13.25 -6.02
C GLN A 17 3.05 13.81 -4.97
N ILE A 18 3.36 15.11 -5.00
CA ILE A 18 4.24 15.74 -4.02
C ILE A 18 3.62 15.81 -2.62
N GLU A 19 2.30 15.96 -2.52
CA GLU A 19 1.61 15.92 -1.23
C GLU A 19 1.57 14.49 -0.69
N LEU A 20 1.35 13.49 -1.56
CA LEU A 20 1.49 12.10 -1.15
C LEU A 20 2.90 11.79 -0.64
N ALA A 21 3.94 12.27 -1.33
CA ALA A 21 5.33 12.10 -0.90
C ALA A 21 5.58 12.65 0.51
N ARG A 22 4.99 13.80 0.85
CA ARG A 22 5.05 14.39 2.20
C ARG A 22 4.29 13.54 3.23
N ILE A 23 3.09 13.08 2.90
CA ILE A 23 2.28 12.22 3.79
C ILE A 23 3.01 10.91 4.10
N LEU A 24 3.68 10.33 3.12
CA LEU A 24 4.39 9.07 3.22
C LEU A 24 5.82 9.20 3.77
N ASP A 25 6.30 10.43 3.98
CA ASP A 25 7.69 10.75 4.34
C ASP A 25 8.73 10.06 3.43
N VAL A 26 8.49 10.09 2.12
CA VAL A 26 9.41 9.54 1.10
C VAL A 26 9.60 10.51 -0.05
N SER A 27 10.65 10.31 -0.84
CA SER A 27 10.85 11.11 -2.06
C SER A 27 9.81 10.77 -3.14
N ALA A 28 9.43 11.77 -3.95
CA ALA A 28 8.57 11.55 -5.11
C ALA A 28 9.19 10.56 -6.12
N ALA A 29 10.52 10.48 -6.19
CA ALA A 29 11.24 9.50 -7.01
C ALA A 29 10.98 8.07 -6.52
N HIS A 30 10.97 7.84 -5.21
CA HIS A 30 10.66 6.54 -4.62
C HIS A 30 9.25 6.07 -5.04
N ILE A 31 8.27 6.97 -4.98
CA ILE A 31 6.90 6.69 -5.45
C ILE A 31 6.88 6.32 -6.95
N ARG A 32 7.63 7.03 -7.80
CA ARG A 32 7.72 6.70 -9.25
C ARG A 32 8.34 5.33 -9.49
N MET A 33 9.40 4.98 -8.75
CA MET A 33 10.02 3.66 -8.86
C MET A 33 9.06 2.54 -8.46
N ALA A 34 8.27 2.75 -7.41
CA ALA A 34 7.24 1.81 -6.99
C ALA A 34 6.13 1.64 -8.02
N LYS A 35 5.62 2.74 -8.61
CA LYS A 35 4.59 2.70 -9.66
C LYS A 35 5.05 1.99 -10.94
N THR A 36 6.34 2.06 -11.25
CA THR A 36 6.93 1.40 -12.43
C THR A 36 7.29 -0.06 -12.18
N GLY A 37 7.07 -0.57 -10.96
CA GLY A 37 7.40 -1.94 -10.59
C GLY A 37 8.91 -2.21 -10.50
N LYS A 38 9.75 -1.15 -10.47
CA LYS A 38 11.21 -1.31 -10.33
C LYS A 38 11.63 -1.65 -8.91
N ARG A 39 10.80 -1.34 -7.92
CA ARG A 39 11.05 -1.59 -6.49
C ARG A 39 9.72 -1.68 -5.73
N GLY A 40 9.65 -2.52 -4.71
CA GLY A 40 8.58 -2.42 -3.71
C GLY A 40 8.72 -1.18 -2.82
N LEU A 41 7.71 -0.93 -1.99
CA LEU A 41 7.73 0.03 -0.90
C LEU A 41 8.03 -0.67 0.44
N PRO A 42 8.66 0.03 1.41
CA PRO A 42 8.78 -0.46 2.78
C PRO A 42 7.42 -0.69 3.43
N ASP A 43 7.31 -1.67 4.33
CA ASP A 43 6.06 -2.05 5.00
C ASP A 43 5.41 -0.86 5.73
N ALA A 44 6.21 -0.02 6.41
CA ALA A 44 5.71 1.18 7.07
C ALA A 44 5.01 2.13 6.08
N VAL A 45 5.56 2.32 4.89
CA VAL A 45 4.96 3.16 3.83
C VAL A 45 3.68 2.51 3.30
N CYS A 46 3.67 1.17 3.13
CA CYS A 46 2.48 0.42 2.75
C CYS A 46 1.34 0.58 3.75
N ILE A 47 1.65 0.52 5.06
CA ILE A 47 0.68 0.71 6.14
C ILE A 47 0.10 2.13 6.10
N VAL A 48 0.94 3.15 5.91
CA VAL A 48 0.46 4.54 5.79
C VAL A 48 -0.45 4.69 4.57
N ILE A 49 -0.08 4.14 3.40
CA ILE A 49 -0.94 4.14 2.21
C ILE A 49 -2.29 3.49 2.50
N ALA A 50 -2.28 2.31 3.13
CA ALA A 50 -3.48 1.55 3.41
C ALA A 50 -4.43 2.29 4.36
N ASN A 51 -3.90 2.84 5.46
CA ASN A 51 -4.65 3.68 6.39
C ASN A 51 -5.19 4.94 5.70
N TYR A 52 -4.38 5.54 4.82
CA TYR A 52 -4.76 6.74 4.09
C TYR A 52 -5.92 6.48 3.12
N ILE A 53 -6.00 5.31 2.48
CA ILE A 53 -7.08 4.99 1.52
C ILE A 53 -8.17 4.08 2.10
N GLY A 54 -8.07 3.67 3.36
CA GLY A 54 -9.09 2.91 4.08
C GLY A 54 -9.19 1.44 3.66
N ILE A 55 -8.06 0.77 3.43
CA ILE A 55 -8.02 -0.66 3.09
C ILE A 55 -7.11 -1.44 4.05
N ASN A 56 -7.17 -2.77 4.01
CA ASN A 56 -6.28 -3.62 4.81
C ASN A 56 -4.80 -3.41 4.43
N PRO A 57 -3.92 -3.09 5.40
CA PRO A 57 -2.48 -2.98 5.19
C PRO A 57 -1.83 -4.20 4.51
N LEU A 58 -2.30 -5.41 4.82
CA LEU A 58 -1.78 -6.64 4.23
C LEU A 58 -1.93 -6.66 2.71
N HIS A 59 -2.99 -6.07 2.16
CA HIS A 59 -3.18 -5.99 0.72
C HIS A 59 -2.10 -5.13 0.04
N VAL A 60 -1.69 -4.02 0.67
CA VAL A 60 -0.67 -3.13 0.12
C VAL A 60 0.73 -3.73 0.28
N ILE A 61 1.00 -4.36 1.43
CA ILE A 61 2.27 -5.06 1.70
C ILE A 61 2.44 -6.25 0.74
N ALA A 62 1.41 -7.08 0.57
CA ALA A 62 1.44 -8.20 -0.36
C ALA A 62 1.69 -7.73 -1.79
N ALA A 63 0.96 -6.69 -2.24
CA ALA A 63 1.18 -6.10 -3.55
C ALA A 63 2.59 -5.52 -3.72
N SER A 64 3.16 -4.93 -2.66
CA SER A 64 4.53 -4.40 -2.65
C SER A 64 5.58 -5.50 -2.84
N ASN A 65 5.46 -6.60 -2.08
CA ASN A 65 6.39 -7.71 -2.16
C ASN A 65 6.31 -8.44 -3.50
N LEU A 66 5.10 -8.59 -4.05
CA LEU A 66 4.89 -9.20 -5.37
C LEU A 66 5.58 -8.47 -6.53
N VAL A 67 6.00 -7.20 -6.35
CA VAL A 67 6.72 -6.45 -7.40
C VAL A 67 8.07 -7.08 -7.73
N THR A 68 8.79 -7.58 -6.72
CA THR A 68 10.17 -8.07 -6.87
C THR A 68 10.33 -9.54 -6.51
N GLU A 69 9.32 -10.15 -5.90
CA GLU A 69 9.38 -11.56 -5.49
C GLU A 69 9.42 -12.50 -6.69
N LYS A 70 10.27 -13.51 -6.60
CA LYS A 70 10.44 -14.53 -7.66
C LYS A 70 10.19 -15.94 -7.15
N ASP A 71 10.23 -16.14 -5.84
CA ASP A 71 9.94 -17.44 -5.24
C ASP A 71 8.44 -17.75 -5.34
N GLU A 72 8.11 -18.85 -6.01
CA GLU A 72 6.72 -19.25 -6.27
C GLU A 72 5.91 -19.49 -4.99
N LYS A 73 6.53 -20.06 -3.94
CA LYS A 73 5.86 -20.31 -2.66
C LYS A 73 5.52 -18.98 -1.97
N ARG A 74 6.45 -18.02 -1.98
CA ARG A 74 6.24 -16.69 -1.42
C ARG A 74 5.19 -15.92 -2.22
N ILE A 75 5.20 -16.02 -3.55
CA ILE A 75 4.17 -15.44 -4.42
C ILE A 75 2.78 -15.99 -4.05
N GLU A 76 2.65 -17.29 -3.84
CA GLU A 76 1.38 -17.90 -3.44
C GLU A 76 0.90 -17.42 -2.07
N ILE A 77 1.80 -17.30 -1.10
CA ILE A 77 1.51 -16.71 0.22
C ILE A 77 0.96 -15.29 0.06
N TYR A 78 1.63 -14.42 -0.70
CA TYR A 78 1.16 -13.04 -0.89
C TYR A 78 -0.15 -12.96 -1.67
N LYS A 79 -0.36 -13.84 -2.65
CA LYS A 79 -1.64 -13.92 -3.38
C LYS A 79 -2.79 -14.32 -2.45
N SER A 80 -2.53 -15.18 -1.47
CA SER A 80 -3.55 -15.59 -0.49
C SER A 80 -4.07 -14.42 0.36
N CYS A 81 -3.24 -13.38 0.57
CA CYS A 81 -3.62 -12.18 1.33
C CYS A 81 -4.75 -11.37 0.69
N PHE A 82 -5.09 -11.59 -0.60
CA PHE A 82 -6.21 -10.90 -1.25
C PHE A 82 -7.55 -11.65 -1.11
N ASN A 83 -7.52 -12.90 -0.62
CA ASN A 83 -8.70 -13.75 -0.50
C ASN A 83 -9.31 -13.72 0.89
N SER A 84 -8.61 -13.16 1.88
CA SER A 84 -9.16 -12.86 3.20
C SER A 84 -10.28 -11.84 3.03
N LYS A 85 -11.52 -12.31 3.17
CA LYS A 85 -12.65 -11.44 3.46
C LYS A 85 -12.34 -10.77 4.79
N ASP A 86 -11.85 -9.55 4.74
CA ASP A 86 -11.59 -8.80 5.97
C ASP A 86 -12.92 -8.59 6.69
N ALA A 87 -13.09 -9.36 7.76
CA ALA A 87 -14.09 -9.13 8.77
C ALA A 87 -13.90 -7.69 9.25
N LYS A 88 -14.92 -6.87 8.99
CA LYS A 88 -14.97 -5.52 9.55
C LYS A 88 -15.12 -5.65 11.06
N GLU A 89 -14.05 -5.39 11.79
CA GLU A 89 -14.13 -5.01 13.20
C GLU A 89 -13.30 -3.75 13.41
N GLY A 90 -13.93 -2.72 13.99
CA GLY A 90 -13.22 -1.54 14.49
C GLY A 90 -13.38 -0.24 13.70
N GLN A 91 -14.58 0.10 13.23
CA GLN A 91 -15.01 1.50 13.30
C GLN A 91 -15.36 1.76 14.77
N ASP A 92 -14.40 2.20 15.58
CA ASP A 92 -14.70 2.89 16.84
C ASP A 92 -13.60 3.90 17.14
N GLY A 93 -13.99 5.17 17.04
CA GLY A 93 -13.48 6.30 17.79
C GLY A 93 -11.97 6.44 17.96
N PHE A 94 -11.34 7.20 17.08
CA PHE A 94 -10.35 8.19 17.54
C PHE A 94 -10.93 9.59 17.33
N ILE A 95 -11.86 9.93 18.23
CA ILE A 95 -12.27 11.29 18.57
C ILE A 95 -11.80 11.51 20.01
N LEU A 96 -11.05 12.61 20.21
CA LEU A 96 -10.57 13.21 21.47
C LEU A 96 -9.53 12.39 22.27
N CYS A 97 -8.43 12.97 22.79
CA CYS A 97 -8.16 14.33 23.26
C CYS A 97 -6.86 14.93 22.69
#